data_AF-A0A959GUE4-F1
#
_entry.id   AF-A0A959GUE4-F1
#
_cell.length_a   1.000
_cell.length_b   1.000
_cell.length_c   1.000
_cell.angle_alpha   90.00
_cell.angle_beta   90.00
_cell.angle_gamma   90.00
#
_symmetry.space_group_name_H-M   'P 1'
#
loop_
_entity.id
_entity.type
_entity.pdbx_description
1 polymer ?
#
loop_
_entity_poly.entity_id
_entity_poly.type
_entity_poly.pdbx_seq_one_letter_code
_entity_poly.pdbx_strand_id
1 'polypeptide(L)'
;ADKVSYEASRYGQGLLTFSLLQGMSGLALREGQYVDVMTLFQYARDKVPELARSIGGIQTPMMAFPGGGQSFDIGIVNEQVHIPATREKPVFVRNVFQEETSFDDVLNVGGFLQAQLQDITARGTQASLIYVDVPEYQDAYSIKGRYGLEGSRVLLQAKLFQGKKVLGDIQAEGKKEQLEALVEDILQQAFSILQRQ
;
A
#
# COMPACT_ATOMS: atom_id res chain seq x y z
N ALA A 1 -0.21 -24.88 3.65
CA ALA A 1 -0.50 -23.64 4.38
C ALA A 1 0.12 -22.50 3.58
N ASP A 2 -0.60 -22.07 2.57
CA ASP A 2 -0.16 -21.10 1.58
C ASP A 2 -0.17 -19.69 2.19
N LYS A 3 0.95 -19.29 2.80
CA LYS A 3 1.28 -17.87 2.92
C LYS A 3 1.58 -17.37 1.52
N VAL A 4 0.52 -17.06 0.77
CA VAL A 4 0.62 -16.36 -0.52
C VAL A 4 1.44 -15.09 -0.27
N SER A 5 2.31 -14.74 -1.21
CA SER A 5 3.33 -13.68 -1.12
C SER A 5 2.74 -12.25 -1.08
N TYR A 6 1.76 -12.01 -0.20
CA TYR A 6 1.13 -10.68 0.03
C TYR A 6 2.18 -9.63 0.41
N GLU A 7 3.23 -10.09 1.07
CA GLU A 7 4.39 -9.35 1.54
C GLU A 7 5.21 -8.71 0.40
N ALA A 8 5.45 -9.43 -0.70
CA ALA A 8 6.14 -8.85 -1.87
C ALA A 8 5.23 -7.91 -2.70
N SER A 9 3.91 -8.12 -2.66
CA SER A 9 2.93 -7.33 -3.42
C SER A 9 2.92 -5.85 -3.02
N ARG A 10 3.30 -5.51 -1.77
CA ARG A 10 3.42 -4.13 -1.27
C ARG A 10 4.31 -3.26 -2.15
N TYR A 11 5.33 -3.84 -2.78
CA TYR A 11 6.30 -3.10 -3.60
C TYR A 11 5.95 -3.12 -5.09
N GLY A 12 4.92 -3.88 -5.50
CA GLY A 12 4.49 -4.03 -6.89
C GLY A 12 5.47 -4.79 -7.80
N GLN A 13 6.68 -5.07 -7.34
CA GLN A 13 7.75 -5.78 -8.03
C GLN A 13 8.72 -6.40 -7.01
N GLY A 14 9.68 -7.19 -7.47
CA GLY A 14 10.70 -7.77 -6.59
C GLY A 14 11.51 -6.70 -5.85
N LEU A 15 11.92 -6.97 -4.60
CA LEU A 15 12.60 -6.01 -3.73
C LEU A 15 13.86 -5.42 -4.36
N LEU A 16 14.61 -6.22 -5.13
CA LEU A 16 15.78 -5.76 -5.86
C LEU A 16 15.41 -4.72 -6.92
N THR A 17 14.44 -5.03 -7.78
CA THR A 17 13.97 -4.10 -8.82
C THR A 17 13.43 -2.82 -8.17
N PHE A 18 12.65 -2.94 -7.08
CA PHE A 18 12.15 -1.80 -6.31
C PHE A 18 13.30 -0.91 -5.83
N SER A 19 14.28 -1.50 -5.17
CA SER A 19 15.42 -0.75 -4.63
C SER A 19 16.27 -0.10 -5.73
N LEU A 20 16.43 -0.75 -6.87
CA LEU A 20 17.15 -0.18 -8.02
C LEU A 20 16.41 1.04 -8.59
N LEU A 21 15.11 0.93 -8.88
CA LEU A 21 14.34 2.08 -9.38
C LEU A 21 14.32 3.24 -8.37
N GLN A 22 14.24 2.94 -7.08
CA GLN A 22 14.27 3.95 -6.02
C GLN A 22 15.62 4.68 -5.96
N GLY A 23 16.73 3.94 -6.11
CA GLY A 23 18.06 4.51 -6.19
C GLY A 23 18.21 5.43 -7.42
N MET A 24 17.78 4.95 -8.58
CA MET A 24 17.82 5.73 -9.82
C MET A 24 16.91 6.96 -9.77
N SER A 25 15.78 6.94 -9.03
CA SER A 25 14.86 8.09 -8.93
C SER A 25 15.38 9.26 -8.08
N GLY A 26 16.63 9.20 -7.61
CA GLY A 26 17.26 10.32 -6.88
C GLY A 26 17.92 9.92 -5.56
N LEU A 27 17.64 8.73 -5.02
CA LEU A 27 18.15 8.34 -3.70
C LEU A 27 19.59 7.81 -3.74
N ALA A 28 20.11 7.48 -4.93
CA ALA A 28 21.45 6.92 -5.12
C ALA A 28 22.14 7.49 -6.37
N LEU A 29 22.14 8.82 -6.52
CA LEU A 29 22.79 9.51 -7.63
C LEU A 29 24.14 10.09 -7.22
N ARG A 30 25.16 9.84 -8.03
CA ARG A 30 26.45 10.51 -7.92
C ARG A 30 26.29 11.94 -8.44
N GLU A 31 26.75 12.90 -7.65
CA GLU A 31 26.59 14.34 -7.92
C GLU A 31 25.13 14.76 -8.19
N GLY A 32 24.16 14.01 -7.66
CA GLY A 32 22.74 14.30 -7.78
C GLY A 32 22.12 14.08 -9.17
N GLN A 33 22.88 13.58 -10.15
CA GLN A 33 22.38 13.39 -11.52
C GLN A 33 22.87 12.09 -12.19
N TYR A 34 24.04 11.56 -11.83
CA TYR A 34 24.61 10.40 -12.50
C TYR A 34 24.19 9.11 -11.81
N VAL A 35 23.67 8.16 -12.60
CA VAL A 35 23.39 6.80 -12.15
C VAL A 35 24.68 5.99 -12.25
N ASP A 36 25.44 5.96 -11.16
CA ASP A 36 26.67 5.18 -11.03
C ASP A 36 26.38 3.74 -10.57
N VAL A 37 26.97 2.74 -11.25
CA VAL A 37 26.68 1.31 -10.99
C VAL A 37 26.99 0.90 -9.54
N MET A 38 28.16 1.29 -9.02
CA MET A 38 28.57 0.90 -7.68
C MET A 38 27.67 1.55 -6.62
N THR A 39 27.38 2.84 -6.77
CA THR A 39 26.48 3.60 -5.90
C THR A 39 25.09 2.97 -5.88
N LEU A 40 24.54 2.66 -7.06
CA LEU A 40 23.23 2.05 -7.21
C LEU A 40 23.15 0.64 -6.61
N PHE A 41 24.16 -0.19 -6.84
CA PHE A 41 24.19 -1.56 -6.32
C PHE A 41 24.39 -1.59 -4.81
N GLN A 42 25.23 -0.71 -4.27
CA GLN A 42 25.40 -0.56 -2.83
C GLN A 42 24.09 -0.12 -2.17
N TYR A 43 23.39 0.85 -2.75
CA TYR A 43 22.05 1.24 -2.31
C TYR A 43 21.08 0.06 -2.25
N ALA A 44 20.99 -0.73 -3.34
CA ALA A 44 20.12 -1.90 -3.38
C ALA A 44 20.53 -2.98 -2.37
N ARG A 45 21.83 -3.21 -2.16
CA ARG A 45 22.35 -4.16 -1.17
C ARG A 45 21.93 -3.79 0.25
N ASP A 46 21.91 -2.50 0.58
CA ASP A 46 21.54 -2.02 1.91
C ASP A 46 20.02 -1.96 2.09
N LYS A 47 19.30 -1.56 1.04
CA LYS A 47 17.84 -1.35 1.09
C LYS A 47 17.05 -2.66 1.07
N VAL A 48 17.44 -3.64 0.26
CA VAL A 48 16.68 -4.91 0.14
C VAL A 48 16.53 -5.64 1.48
N PRO A 49 17.57 -5.78 2.34
CA PRO A 49 17.41 -6.38 3.67
C PRO A 49 16.48 -5.61 4.60
N GLU A 50 16.40 -4.28 4.48
CA GLU A 50 15.47 -3.45 5.25
C GLU A 50 14.02 -3.73 4.82
N LEU A 51 13.76 -3.70 3.51
CA LEU A 51 12.45 -4.00 2.93
C LEU A 51 12.01 -5.42 3.27
N ALA A 52 12.91 -6.40 3.12
CA ALA A 52 12.65 -7.80 3.46
C ALA A 52 12.25 -7.95 4.94
N ARG A 53 12.95 -7.29 5.86
CA ARG A 53 12.61 -7.32 7.30
C ARG A 53 11.23 -6.74 7.57
N SER A 54 10.84 -5.67 6.89
CA SER A 54 9.52 -5.03 7.07
C SER A 54 8.35 -5.92 6.64
N ILE A 55 8.64 -6.97 5.87
CA ILE A 55 7.68 -7.97 5.42
C ILE A 55 7.99 -9.35 6.00
N GLY A 56 8.74 -9.44 7.11
CA GLY A 56 9.01 -10.72 7.78
C GLY A 56 9.94 -11.68 7.03
N GLY A 57 10.55 -11.25 5.93
CA GLY A 57 11.48 -12.01 5.11
C GLY A 57 12.95 -11.70 5.39
N ILE A 58 13.82 -12.52 4.80
CA ILE A 58 15.27 -12.29 4.77
C ILE A 58 15.72 -12.37 3.32
N GLN A 59 16.27 -11.29 2.80
CA GLN A 59 16.85 -11.23 1.47
C GLN A 59 18.11 -10.36 1.49
N THR A 60 19.17 -10.83 0.86
CA THR A 60 20.43 -10.08 0.74
C THR A 60 20.96 -10.23 -0.69
N PRO A 61 20.99 -9.16 -1.49
CA PRO A 61 21.59 -9.20 -2.82
C PRO A 61 23.08 -9.52 -2.74
N MET A 62 23.57 -10.36 -3.66
CA MET A 62 25.00 -10.58 -3.85
C MET A 62 25.52 -9.64 -4.93
N MET A 63 26.56 -8.86 -4.60
CA MET A 63 27.28 -8.07 -5.59
C MET A 63 28.45 -8.91 -6.12
N ALA A 64 28.47 -9.12 -7.43
CA ALA A 64 29.55 -9.83 -8.11
C ALA A 64 30.19 -8.90 -9.13
N PHE A 65 31.51 -8.73 -9.03
CA PHE A 65 32.30 -7.92 -9.95
C PHE A 65 33.44 -8.77 -10.51
N PRO A 66 33.79 -8.61 -11.79
CA PRO A 66 35.04 -9.17 -12.31
C PRO A 66 36.23 -8.55 -11.56
N GLY A 67 37.32 -9.31 -11.40
CA GLY A 67 38.52 -8.82 -10.73
C GLY A 67 39.06 -7.56 -11.43
N GLY A 68 39.18 -6.45 -10.69
CA GLY A 68 39.61 -5.15 -11.22
C GLY A 68 38.50 -4.31 -11.85
N GLY A 69 37.22 -4.72 -11.74
CA GLY A 69 36.08 -3.94 -12.22
C GLY A 69 35.98 -2.58 -11.53
N GLN A 70 35.98 -1.52 -12.34
CA GLN A 70 35.73 -0.16 -11.87
C GLN A 70 34.25 0.20 -12.03
N SER A 71 33.79 1.20 -11.27
CA SER A 71 32.46 1.76 -11.46
C SER A 71 32.42 2.63 -12.71
N PHE A 72 31.22 2.83 -13.25
CA PHE A 72 30.95 3.70 -14.37
C PHE A 72 29.49 4.17 -14.30
N ASP A 73 29.21 5.29 -14.95
CA ASP A 73 27.85 5.81 -15.05
C ASP A 73 27.10 5.07 -16.17
N ILE A 74 25.86 4.66 -15.87
CA ILE A 74 24.94 4.02 -16.82
C ILE A 74 23.80 4.95 -17.26
N GLY A 75 23.73 6.16 -16.71
CA GLY A 75 22.70 7.12 -17.08
C GLY A 75 22.86 8.48 -16.40
N ILE A 76 22.10 9.45 -16.91
CA ILE A 76 21.96 10.81 -16.38
C ILE A 76 20.48 11.04 -16.14
N VAL A 77 20.12 11.42 -14.92
CA VAL A 77 18.75 11.79 -14.54
C VAL A 77 18.60 13.29 -14.69
N ASN A 78 17.67 13.68 -15.56
CA ASN A 78 17.29 15.07 -15.81
C ASN A 78 15.76 15.16 -15.96
N GLU A 79 15.24 16.35 -16.26
CA GLU A 79 13.81 16.61 -16.38
C GLU A 79 13.12 15.78 -17.49
N GLN A 80 13.87 15.26 -18.46
CA GLN A 80 13.37 14.47 -19.58
C GLN A 80 13.31 12.96 -19.27
N VAL A 81 13.99 12.50 -18.22
CA VAL A 81 14.04 11.09 -17.84
C VAL A 81 12.93 10.77 -16.84
N HIS A 82 11.98 9.95 -17.27
CA HIS A 82 10.92 9.45 -16.39
C HIS A 82 11.27 8.08 -15.85
N ILE A 83 11.59 8.02 -14.56
CA ILE A 83 11.78 6.76 -13.83
C ILE A 83 10.46 6.45 -13.12
N PRO A 84 9.88 5.24 -13.31
CA PRO A 84 8.64 4.88 -12.64
C PRO A 84 8.77 5.07 -11.14
N ALA A 85 7.88 5.89 -10.56
CA ALA A 85 7.88 6.15 -9.14
C ALA A 85 7.58 4.85 -8.39
N THR A 86 8.58 4.36 -7.65
CA THR A 86 8.42 3.21 -6.76
C THR A 86 7.94 3.71 -5.41
N ARG A 87 6.62 3.76 -5.23
CA ARG A 87 6.00 3.98 -3.93
C ARG A 87 5.51 2.67 -3.38
N GLU A 88 5.69 2.48 -2.08
CA GLU A 88 5.06 1.37 -1.38
C GLU A 88 3.54 1.53 -1.50
N LYS A 89 2.88 0.45 -1.91
CA LYS A 89 1.43 0.40 -1.98
C LYS A 89 0.90 0.39 -0.53
N PRO A 90 -0.12 1.23 -0.21
CA PRO A 90 -0.83 1.12 1.04
C PRO A 90 -1.34 -0.32 1.23
N VAL A 91 -1.10 -0.90 2.40
CA VAL A 91 -1.63 -2.21 2.75
C VAL A 91 -2.88 -2.01 3.60
N PHE A 92 -4.05 -2.40 3.12
CA PHE A 92 -5.28 -2.45 3.89
C PHE A 92 -5.47 -3.83 4.50
N VAL A 93 -5.97 -3.86 5.72
CA VAL A 93 -6.37 -5.07 6.44
C VAL A 93 -7.88 -5.09 6.67
N ARG A 94 -8.39 -6.10 7.38
CA ARG A 94 -9.82 -6.26 7.63
C ARG A 94 -10.42 -4.99 8.25
N ASN A 95 -11.45 -4.48 7.61
CA ASN A 95 -12.23 -3.34 8.06
C ASN A 95 -13.30 -3.82 9.06
N VAL A 96 -13.71 -2.93 9.97
CA VAL A 96 -14.64 -3.30 11.06
C VAL A 96 -15.79 -2.32 11.08
N PHE A 97 -16.99 -2.83 10.83
CA PHE A 97 -18.23 -2.07 10.93
C PHE A 97 -19.19 -2.73 11.89
N GLN A 98 -20.05 -1.92 12.49
CA GLN A 98 -21.03 -2.37 13.45
C GLN A 98 -22.25 -1.47 13.37
N GLU A 99 -23.44 -2.06 13.29
CA GLU A 99 -24.67 -1.31 13.46
C GLU A 99 -24.89 -1.00 14.95
N GLU A 100 -25.34 0.23 15.23
CA GLU A 100 -25.33 0.80 16.57
C GLU A 100 -26.17 0.04 17.60
N THR A 101 -27.25 -0.62 17.18
CA THR A 101 -28.21 -1.27 18.09
C THR A 101 -28.04 -2.78 18.19
N SER A 102 -27.73 -3.44 17.07
CA SER A 102 -27.57 -4.89 16.98
C SER A 102 -26.17 -5.35 17.38
N PHE A 103 -25.19 -4.44 17.44
CA PHE A 103 -23.79 -4.76 17.68
C PHE A 103 -23.19 -5.73 16.65
N ASP A 104 -23.76 -5.80 15.44
CA ASP A 104 -23.31 -6.65 14.33
C ASP A 104 -23.30 -5.86 13.01
N ASP A 105 -22.59 -6.35 12.00
CA ASP A 105 -22.60 -5.78 10.65
C ASP A 105 -23.77 -6.36 9.84
N VAL A 106 -25.00 -6.05 10.26
CA VAL A 106 -26.25 -6.58 9.67
C VAL A 106 -26.45 -6.21 8.19
N LEU A 107 -25.73 -5.21 7.67
CA LEU A 107 -25.73 -4.82 6.26
C LEU A 107 -24.51 -5.37 5.50
N ASN A 108 -23.60 -6.06 6.18
CA ASN A 108 -22.36 -6.59 5.62
C ASN A 108 -21.50 -5.50 4.93
N VAL A 109 -21.47 -4.28 5.47
CA VAL A 109 -20.69 -3.15 4.93
C VAL A 109 -19.21 -3.53 4.83
N GLY A 110 -18.69 -4.22 5.85
CA GLY A 110 -17.33 -4.74 5.88
C GLY A 110 -17.06 -5.74 4.75
N GLY A 111 -18.02 -6.61 4.44
CA GLY A 111 -17.90 -7.58 3.34
C GLY A 111 -17.91 -6.92 1.96
N PHE A 112 -18.78 -5.94 1.72
CA PHE A 112 -18.78 -5.17 0.47
C PHE A 112 -17.46 -4.39 0.28
N LEU A 113 -16.97 -3.76 1.35
CA LEU A 113 -15.69 -3.05 1.32
C LEU A 113 -14.52 -4.01 1.09
N GLN A 114 -14.55 -5.20 1.70
CA GLN A 114 -13.57 -6.25 1.47
C GLN A 114 -13.56 -6.68 -0.01
N ALA A 115 -14.72 -6.92 -0.62
CA ALA A 115 -14.81 -7.31 -2.02
C ALA A 115 -14.18 -6.26 -2.95
N GLN A 116 -14.50 -4.96 -2.75
CA GLN A 116 -13.89 -3.90 -3.55
C GLN A 116 -12.37 -3.80 -3.37
N LEU A 117 -11.87 -3.94 -2.15
CA LEU A 117 -10.43 -3.91 -1.86
C LEU A 117 -9.70 -5.14 -2.46
N GLN A 118 -10.34 -6.31 -2.46
CA GLN A 118 -9.85 -7.51 -3.14
C GLN A 118 -9.79 -7.30 -4.66
N ASP A 119 -10.80 -6.70 -5.27
CA ASP A 119 -10.83 -6.38 -6.70
C ASP A 119 -9.72 -5.39 -7.09
N ILE A 120 -9.42 -4.40 -6.25
CA ILE A 120 -8.28 -3.51 -6.47
C ILE A 120 -6.97 -4.29 -6.41
N THR A 121 -6.81 -5.17 -5.42
CA THR A 121 -5.61 -6.01 -5.23
C THR A 121 -5.40 -6.97 -6.40
N ALA A 122 -6.49 -7.52 -6.96
CA ALA A 122 -6.46 -8.44 -8.09
C ALA A 122 -5.86 -7.82 -9.37
N ARG A 123 -5.75 -6.47 -9.45
CA ARG A 123 -5.06 -5.77 -10.54
C ARG A 123 -3.54 -5.90 -10.51
N GLY A 124 -2.98 -6.59 -9.50
CA GLY A 124 -1.57 -6.96 -9.43
C GLY A 124 -0.63 -5.76 -9.43
N THR A 125 0.25 -5.67 -10.43
CA THR A 125 1.20 -4.54 -10.55
C THR A 125 0.50 -3.19 -10.68
N GLN A 126 -0.70 -3.16 -11.28
CA GLN A 126 -1.52 -1.95 -11.46
C GLN A 126 -2.42 -1.65 -10.24
N ALA A 127 -2.42 -2.49 -9.20
CA ALA A 127 -3.18 -2.22 -7.98
C ALA A 127 -2.66 -0.96 -7.28
N SER A 128 -3.56 -0.06 -6.90
CA SER A 128 -3.22 1.16 -6.15
C SER A 128 -2.97 0.90 -4.66
N LEU A 129 -3.41 -0.24 -4.14
CA LEU A 129 -3.24 -0.72 -2.77
C LEU A 129 -3.19 -2.25 -2.77
N ILE A 130 -2.83 -2.82 -1.63
CA ILE A 130 -2.91 -4.25 -1.36
C ILE A 130 -3.88 -4.48 -0.21
N TYR A 131 -4.77 -5.47 -0.33
CA TYR A 131 -5.63 -5.92 0.75
C TYR A 131 -5.20 -7.29 1.24
N VAL A 132 -5.15 -7.45 2.56
CA VAL A 132 -4.85 -8.72 3.22
C VAL A 132 -5.93 -8.98 4.26
N ASP A 133 -6.58 -10.14 4.17
CA ASP A 133 -7.65 -10.53 5.11
C ASP A 133 -7.08 -11.05 6.44
N VAL A 134 -6.46 -10.13 7.18
CA VAL A 134 -5.97 -10.32 8.55
C VAL A 134 -6.53 -9.22 9.44
N PRO A 135 -6.65 -9.42 10.76
CA PRO A 135 -7.17 -8.39 11.66
C PRO A 135 -6.19 -7.21 11.85
N GLU A 136 -4.88 -7.50 11.86
CA GLU A 136 -3.83 -6.50 12.07
C GLU A 136 -2.58 -6.85 11.27
N TYR A 137 -1.87 -5.82 10.80
CA TYR A 137 -0.57 -5.90 10.15
C TYR A 137 0.20 -4.60 10.39
N GLN A 138 1.53 -4.68 10.48
CA GLN A 138 2.35 -3.51 10.81
C GLN A 138 2.18 -2.39 9.76
N ASP A 139 1.93 -1.17 10.25
CA ASP A 139 1.71 0.04 9.44
C ASP A 139 0.58 -0.06 8.38
N ALA A 140 -0.28 -1.07 8.51
CA ALA A 140 -1.42 -1.24 7.63
C ALA A 140 -2.58 -0.31 7.97
N TYR A 141 -3.40 -0.07 6.95
CA TYR A 141 -4.59 0.75 6.99
C TYR A 141 -5.83 -0.08 7.29
N SER A 142 -6.75 0.48 8.05
CA SER A 142 -8.07 -0.11 8.27
C SER A 142 -9.10 0.98 8.44
N ILE A 143 -10.32 0.72 7.97
CA ILE A 143 -11.47 1.58 8.20
C ILE A 143 -12.30 0.93 9.29
N LYS A 144 -12.55 1.67 10.37
CA LYS A 144 -13.40 1.19 11.47
C LYS A 144 -14.49 2.20 11.75
N GLY A 145 -15.72 1.73 11.86
CA GLY A 145 -16.87 2.62 12.00
C GLY A 145 -18.12 1.96 12.54
N ARG A 146 -19.15 2.80 12.70
CA ARG A 146 -20.49 2.40 13.07
C ARG A 146 -21.49 2.99 12.11
N TYR A 147 -22.66 2.37 12.00
CA TYR A 147 -23.77 2.94 11.25
C TYR A 147 -25.11 2.77 11.95
N GLY A 148 -25.98 3.74 11.77
CA GLY A 148 -27.37 3.71 12.22
C GLY A 148 -28.34 3.45 11.07
N LEU A 149 -29.50 2.87 11.39
CA LEU A 149 -30.57 2.58 10.43
C LEU A 149 -31.83 3.41 10.75
N GLU A 150 -32.23 4.26 9.81
CA GLU A 150 -33.46 5.05 9.88
C GLU A 150 -34.39 4.65 8.72
N GLY A 151 -35.22 3.63 8.91
CA GLY A 151 -36.03 3.07 7.83
C GLY A 151 -35.15 2.44 6.74
N SER A 152 -35.12 3.02 5.54
CA SER A 152 -34.23 2.61 4.44
C SER A 152 -32.90 3.37 4.41
N ARG A 153 -32.76 4.43 5.21
CA ARG A 153 -31.57 5.28 5.29
C ARG A 153 -30.49 4.64 6.17
N VAL A 154 -29.24 4.79 5.76
CA VAL A 154 -28.04 4.35 6.47
C VAL A 154 -27.17 5.57 6.71
N LEU A 155 -26.83 5.83 7.98
CA LEU A 155 -25.92 6.90 8.39
C LEU A 155 -24.66 6.29 8.97
N LEU A 156 -23.52 6.47 8.32
CA LEU A 156 -22.27 5.83 8.69
C LEU A 156 -21.23 6.85 9.16
N GLN A 157 -20.57 6.52 10.26
CA GLN A 157 -19.44 7.25 10.82
C GLN A 157 -18.27 6.31 11.00
N ALA A 158 -17.16 6.59 10.33
CA ALA A 158 -15.96 5.77 10.39
C ALA A 158 -14.71 6.64 10.54
N LYS A 159 -13.60 5.97 10.84
CA LYS A 159 -12.26 6.56 10.89
C LYS A 159 -11.31 5.70 10.06
N LEU A 160 -10.40 6.36 9.36
CA LEU A 160 -9.24 5.71 8.76
C LEU A 160 -8.13 5.61 9.80
N PHE A 161 -7.58 4.42 9.97
CA PHE A 161 -6.45 4.15 10.85
C PHE A 161 -5.23 3.73 10.05
N GLN A 162 -4.05 4.05 10.58
CA GLN A 162 -2.77 3.40 10.24
C GLN A 162 -2.21 2.79 11.52
N GLY A 163 -2.27 1.46 11.63
CA GLY A 163 -2.07 0.77 12.90
C GLY A 163 -3.03 1.31 13.97
N LYS A 164 -2.49 2.00 14.98
CA LYS A 164 -3.27 2.61 16.08
C LYS A 164 -3.53 4.12 15.86
N LYS A 165 -2.89 4.75 14.88
CA LYS A 165 -3.02 6.18 14.61
C LYS A 165 -4.28 6.45 13.80
N VAL A 166 -5.12 7.38 14.24
CA VAL A 166 -6.24 7.90 13.43
C VAL A 166 -5.71 8.91 12.43
N LEU A 167 -6.06 8.75 11.15
CA LEU A 167 -5.66 9.64 10.06
C LEU A 167 -6.75 10.62 9.64
N GLY A 168 -8.01 10.26 9.85
CA GLY A 168 -9.14 11.13 9.53
C GLY A 168 -10.49 10.47 9.75
N ASP A 169 -11.52 11.29 9.72
CA ASP A 169 -12.92 10.89 9.82
C ASP A 169 -13.51 10.66 8.42
N ILE A 170 -14.44 9.72 8.34
CA ILE A 170 -15.22 9.36 7.15
C ILE A 170 -16.69 9.40 7.55
N GLN A 171 -17.51 10.09 6.76
CA GLN A 171 -18.95 10.15 6.96
C GLN A 171 -19.63 9.84 5.64
N ALA A 172 -20.50 8.83 5.64
CA ALA A 172 -21.22 8.41 4.44
C ALA A 172 -22.70 8.23 4.75
N GLU A 173 -23.53 8.57 3.78
CA GLU A 173 -24.98 8.40 3.86
C GLU A 173 -25.46 7.65 2.62
N GLY A 174 -26.35 6.68 2.82
CA GLY A 174 -26.88 5.90 1.72
C GLY A 174 -28.20 5.22 2.05
N LYS A 175 -28.60 4.31 1.16
CA LYS A 175 -29.77 3.47 1.33
C LYS A 175 -29.37 2.01 1.47
N LYS A 176 -30.17 1.23 2.21
CA LYS A 176 -29.97 -0.21 2.41
C LYS A 176 -29.89 -0.99 1.09
N GLU A 177 -30.55 -0.50 0.05
CA GLU A 177 -30.60 -1.12 -1.27
C GLU A 177 -29.43 -0.67 -2.19
N GLN A 178 -28.60 0.27 -1.73
CA GLN A 178 -27.54 0.92 -2.52
C GLN A 178 -26.19 0.87 -1.78
N LEU A 179 -25.88 -0.28 -1.16
CA LEU A 179 -24.67 -0.45 -0.34
C LEU A 179 -23.38 -0.30 -1.15
N GLU A 180 -23.39 -0.67 -2.43
CA GLU A 180 -22.22 -0.50 -3.31
C GLU A 180 -21.81 0.97 -3.42
N ALA A 181 -22.77 1.87 -3.60
CA ALA A 181 -22.53 3.32 -3.68
C ALA A 181 -22.07 3.89 -2.34
N LEU A 182 -22.64 3.41 -1.22
CA LEU A 182 -22.20 3.78 0.13
C LEU A 182 -20.73 3.39 0.36
N VAL A 183 -20.35 2.18 -0.04
CA VAL A 183 -18.99 1.66 0.09
C VAL A 183 -18.01 2.39 -0.82
N GLU A 184 -18.43 2.75 -2.03
CA GLU A 184 -17.61 3.55 -2.94
C GLU A 184 -17.29 4.92 -2.34
N ASP A 185 -18.27 5.62 -1.75
CA ASP A 185 -18.07 6.89 -1.05
C ASP A 185 -17.07 6.76 0.12
N ILE A 186 -17.19 5.71 0.93
CA ILE A 186 -16.24 5.40 2.02
C ILE A 186 -14.80 5.28 1.48
N LEU A 187 -14.60 4.53 0.39
CA LEU A 187 -13.28 4.35 -0.21
C LEU A 187 -12.73 5.65 -0.82
N GLN A 188 -13.57 6.43 -1.49
CA GLN A 188 -13.17 7.71 -2.06
C GLN A 188 -12.68 8.67 -0.97
N GLN A 189 -13.40 8.76 0.15
CA GLN A 189 -12.98 9.57 1.29
C GLN A 189 -11.68 9.05 1.92
N ALA A 190 -11.56 7.73 2.11
CA ALA A 190 -10.33 7.13 2.62
C ALA A 190 -9.12 7.45 1.72
N PHE A 191 -9.26 7.35 0.40
CA PHE A 191 -8.19 7.70 -0.54
C PHE A 191 -7.86 9.19 -0.55
N SER A 192 -8.86 10.07 -0.38
CA SER A 192 -8.60 11.50 -0.22
C SER A 192 -7.79 11.79 1.04
N ILE A 193 -8.04 11.08 2.15
CA ILE A 193 -7.24 11.22 3.39
C ILE A 193 -5.79 10.76 3.15
N LEU A 194 -5.59 9.63 2.48
CA LEU A 194 -4.25 9.11 2.17
C LEU A 194 -3.42 10.05 1.30
N GLN A 195 -4.04 10.74 0.33
CA GLN A 195 -3.34 11.67 -0.56
C GLN A 195 -2.91 12.98 0.12
N ARG A 196 -3.44 13.29 1.30
CA ARG A 196 -3.12 14.51 2.06
C ARG A 196 -1.99 14.32 3.10
N GLN A 197 -1.55 13.09 3.32
CA GLN A 197 -0.39 12.76 4.17
C GLN A 197 0.91 12.91 3.37
#